data_AF-A0A2S7TZA6-F1
#
_entry.id   AF-A0A2S7TZA6-F1
#
_cell.length_a   1.000
_cell.length_b   1.000
_cell.length_c   1.000
_cell.angle_alpha   90.00
_cell.angle_beta   90.00
_cell.angle_gamma   90.00
#
_symmetry.space_group_name_H-M   'P 1'
#
loop_
_entity.id
_entity.type
_entity.pdbx_description
1 polymer ?
#
loop_
_entity_poly.entity_id
_entity_poly.type
_entity_poly.pdbx_seq_one_letter_code
_entity_poly.pdbx_strand_id
1 'polypeptide(L)'
;MRSRIILLLISLSMICNNSCTSGALETAEPEPKNDVLVARISSVYPKQNYMLVQKYRRINTEIDAIFYSRGTDGSVNALKMTGQKLGQFYVADLSNGNYTVNDPVFMRDLRNSSEVDANETTTTLLKSGIEFEINEN
;
A
#
# COMPACT_ATOMS: atom_id res chain seq x y z
N MET A 1 2.73 -80.15 0.13
CA MET A 1 2.32 -79.66 -1.21
C MET A 1 1.74 -78.27 -1.05
N ARG A 2 2.27 -77.30 -1.81
CA ARG A 2 1.54 -76.21 -2.51
C ARG A 2 0.55 -75.40 -1.65
N SER A 3 0.61 -74.08 -1.53
CA SER A 3 1.21 -73.08 -2.39
C SER A 3 1.09 -71.76 -1.64
N ARG A 4 2.23 -71.11 -1.43
CA ARG A 4 2.37 -69.64 -1.51
C ARG A 4 1.87 -69.21 -2.90
N ILE A 5 1.47 -67.95 -3.13
CA ILE A 5 0.75 -67.41 -4.32
C ILE A 5 -0.76 -67.44 -3.99
N ILE A 6 -1.51 -66.36 -3.75
CA ILE A 6 -1.53 -65.01 -4.32
C ILE A 6 -1.80 -64.01 -3.17
N LEU A 7 -0.76 -63.42 -2.59
CA LEU A 7 -0.84 -62.21 -1.77
C LEU A 7 -0.23 -61.08 -2.60
N LEU A 8 -0.83 -60.83 -3.76
CA LEU A 8 -0.24 -60.02 -4.83
C LEU A 8 -1.32 -59.23 -5.60
N LEU A 9 -2.23 -58.58 -4.86
CA LEU A 9 -3.25 -57.69 -5.43
C LEU A 9 -3.44 -56.37 -4.64
N ILE A 10 -2.44 -55.96 -3.85
CA ILE A 10 -2.44 -54.65 -3.16
C ILE A 10 -1.07 -53.99 -3.34
N SER A 11 -0.61 -53.85 -4.58
CA SER A 11 0.65 -53.17 -4.88
C SER A 11 0.63 -52.45 -6.23
N LEU A 12 -0.46 -51.76 -6.58
CA LEU A 12 -0.53 -51.02 -7.84
C LEU A 12 -1.25 -49.67 -7.75
N SER A 13 -0.93 -48.86 -6.75
CA SER A 13 -1.35 -47.45 -6.76
C SER A 13 -0.42 -46.55 -5.96
N MET A 14 0.87 -46.52 -6.26
CA MET A 14 1.75 -45.42 -5.85
C MET A 14 2.97 -45.31 -6.77
N ILE A 15 2.75 -44.88 -8.01
CA ILE A 15 3.79 -44.21 -8.80
C ILE A 15 3.13 -43.06 -9.54
N CYS A 16 3.41 -41.84 -9.07
CA CYS A 16 3.62 -40.66 -9.89
C CYS A 16 4.40 -39.67 -9.01
N ASN A 17 5.73 -39.80 -9.03
CA ASN A 17 6.65 -38.76 -8.60
C ASN A 17 6.47 -37.56 -9.54
N ASN A 18 5.64 -36.59 -9.15
CA ASN A 18 5.81 -35.23 -9.63
C ASN A 18 6.90 -34.57 -8.77
N SER A 19 8.14 -34.78 -9.19
CA SER A 19 9.22 -33.84 -8.89
C SER A 19 8.92 -32.53 -9.63
N CYS A 20 8.10 -31.68 -9.02
CA CYS A 20 8.22 -30.24 -9.21
C CYS A 20 8.89 -29.69 -7.95
N THR A 21 10.22 -29.77 -7.94
CA THR A 21 11.04 -28.88 -7.11
C THR A 21 10.95 -27.48 -7.69
N SER A 22 9.80 -26.83 -7.49
CA SER A 22 9.78 -25.38 -7.49
C SER A 22 10.50 -24.99 -6.21
N GLY A 23 11.77 -24.58 -6.33
CA GLY A 23 12.40 -23.79 -5.30
C GLY A 23 11.49 -22.60 -5.05
N ALA A 24 10.64 -22.72 -4.04
CA ALA A 24 9.85 -21.64 -3.54
C ALA A 24 10.87 -20.69 -2.93
N LEU A 25 11.29 -19.73 -3.75
CA LEU A 25 11.83 -18.47 -3.31
C LEU A 25 10.83 -18.00 -2.26
N GLU A 26 11.22 -18.13 -0.99
CA GLU A 26 10.49 -17.65 0.16
C GLU A 26 10.34 -16.15 -0.08
N THR A 27 9.25 -15.79 -0.74
CA THR A 27 8.87 -14.42 -1.02
C THR A 27 8.41 -13.95 0.34
N ALA A 28 9.33 -13.33 1.07
CA ALA A 28 9.03 -12.72 2.35
C ALA A 28 7.73 -11.93 2.21
N GLU A 29 6.69 -12.39 2.90
CA GLU A 29 5.40 -11.73 2.91
C GLU A 29 5.65 -10.30 3.38
N PRO A 30 5.27 -9.27 2.60
CA PRO A 30 5.56 -7.90 2.98
C PRO A 30 4.92 -7.62 4.33
N GLU A 31 5.72 -7.21 5.31
CA GLU A 31 5.21 -6.93 6.64
C GLU A 31 4.03 -5.94 6.55
N PRO A 32 2.94 -6.20 7.28
CA PRO A 32 1.72 -5.40 7.14
C PRO A 32 2.01 -3.94 7.50
N LYS A 33 1.77 -3.04 6.54
CA LYS A 33 1.86 -1.59 6.77
C LYS A 33 0.84 -1.22 7.85
N ASN A 34 1.32 -0.62 8.94
CA ASN A 34 0.51 -0.29 10.11
C ASN A 34 -0.38 0.93 9.83
N ASP A 35 -1.58 0.68 9.34
CA ASP A 35 -2.63 1.70 9.21
C ASP A 35 -3.19 2.07 10.58
N VAL A 36 -3.07 3.34 10.98
CA VAL A 36 -3.48 3.80 12.31
C VAL A 36 -4.75 4.64 12.23
N LEU A 37 -5.78 4.30 13.01
CA LEU A 37 -6.96 5.14 13.18
C LEU A 37 -6.59 6.39 14.00
N VAL A 38 -6.72 7.57 13.38
CA VAL A 38 -6.24 8.83 13.96
C VAL A 38 -7.35 9.85 14.21
N ALA A 39 -8.46 9.76 13.48
CA ALA A 39 -9.52 10.77 13.51
C ALA A 39 -10.86 10.24 12.96
N ARG A 40 -11.86 11.12 12.89
CA ARG A 40 -13.08 10.95 12.10
C ARG A 40 -13.44 12.22 11.35
N ILE A 41 -14.23 12.10 10.28
CA ILE A 41 -14.89 13.24 9.64
C ILE A 41 -15.97 13.78 10.58
N SER A 42 -15.86 15.02 11.01
CA SER A 42 -16.84 15.66 11.90
C SER A 42 -17.92 16.41 11.15
N SER A 43 -17.57 17.01 10.02
CA SER A 43 -18.50 17.82 9.21
C SER A 43 -17.93 18.01 7.81
N VAL A 44 -18.80 18.05 6.80
CA VAL A 44 -18.44 18.21 5.38
C VAL A 44 -19.13 19.46 4.85
N TYR A 45 -18.36 20.35 4.21
CA TYR A 45 -18.84 21.62 3.66
C TYR A 45 -18.63 21.66 2.14
N PRO A 46 -19.49 20.98 1.35
CA PRO A 46 -19.27 20.80 -0.08
C PRO A 46 -19.25 22.10 -0.87
N LYS A 47 -20.05 23.10 -0.47
CA LYS A 47 -20.07 24.42 -1.12
C LYS A 47 -18.77 25.20 -0.95
N GLN A 48 -18.06 24.98 0.16
CA GLN A 48 -16.80 25.65 0.48
C GLN A 48 -15.57 24.77 0.21
N ASN A 49 -15.79 23.55 -0.29
CA ASN A 49 -14.76 22.58 -0.64
C ASN A 49 -13.79 22.19 0.50
N TYR A 50 -14.27 22.16 1.75
CA TYR A 50 -13.50 21.67 2.89
C TYR A 50 -14.32 20.80 3.86
N MET A 51 -13.62 20.04 4.69
CA MET A 51 -14.19 19.26 5.78
C MET A 51 -13.41 19.47 7.07
N LEU A 52 -14.08 19.24 8.21
CA LEU A 52 -13.42 19.20 9.51
C LEU A 52 -13.20 17.77 9.93
N VAL A 53 -11.97 17.47 10.34
CA VAL A 53 -11.51 16.16 10.78
C VAL A 53 -11.21 16.24 12.27
N GLN A 54 -12.00 15.56 13.09
CA GLN A 54 -11.84 15.55 14.54
C GLN A 54 -10.81 14.50 14.95
N LYS A 55 -9.73 14.95 15.60
CA LYS A 55 -8.64 14.07 16.01
C LYS A 55 -8.99 13.25 17.25
N TYR A 56 -8.57 11.99 17.26
CA TYR A 56 -8.57 11.13 18.45
C TYR A 56 -7.25 11.18 19.20
N ARG A 57 -6.17 11.52 18.50
CA ARG A 57 -4.80 11.60 19.01
C ARG A 57 -4.04 12.72 18.32
N ARG A 58 -2.81 12.97 18.76
CA ARG A 58 -1.91 13.92 18.10
C ARG A 58 -1.55 13.39 16.71
N ILE A 59 -1.75 14.20 15.68
CA ILE A 59 -1.42 13.88 14.29
C ILE A 59 -0.34 14.88 13.85
N ASN A 60 0.76 14.36 13.30
CA ASN A 60 1.68 15.18 12.53
C ASN A 60 1.21 15.17 11.08
N THR A 61 0.82 16.34 10.56
CA THR A 61 0.36 16.49 9.17
C THR A 61 1.50 16.90 8.23
N GLU A 62 2.71 17.11 8.77
CA GLU A 62 3.92 17.52 8.05
C GLU A 62 4.86 16.33 7.76
N ILE A 63 4.50 15.13 8.22
CA ILE A 63 5.22 13.90 7.84
C ILE A 63 4.71 13.38 6.51
N ASP A 64 5.57 12.65 5.79
CA ASP A 64 5.17 11.84 4.64
C ASP A 64 4.23 10.71 5.09
N ALA A 65 2.94 11.03 5.11
CA ALA A 65 1.89 10.12 5.48
C ALA A 65 0.67 10.30 4.57
N ILE A 66 0.03 9.18 4.26
CA ILE A 66 -1.22 9.15 3.53
C ILE A 66 -2.36 9.17 4.55
N PHE A 67 -3.26 10.13 4.39
CA PHE A 67 -4.52 10.16 5.13
C PHE A 67 -5.65 9.68 4.23
N TYR A 68 -6.52 8.83 4.74
CA TYR A 68 -7.68 8.34 4.00
C TYR A 68 -8.83 7.98 4.93
N SER A 69 -10.04 8.03 4.41
CA SER A 69 -11.25 7.64 5.11
C SER A 69 -11.79 6.33 4.56
N ARG A 70 -12.58 5.63 5.38
CA ARG A 70 -13.25 4.40 4.99
C ARG A 70 -14.74 4.54 5.23
N GLY A 71 -15.54 4.57 4.17
CA GLY A 71 -16.99 4.63 4.25
C GLY A 71 -17.59 3.32 4.73
N THR A 72 -18.82 3.37 5.24
CA THR A 72 -19.58 2.16 5.63
C THR A 72 -19.92 1.25 4.45
N ASP A 73 -19.89 1.79 3.23
CA ASP A 73 -20.03 1.09 1.95
C ASP A 73 -18.74 0.39 1.49
N GLY A 74 -17.65 0.51 2.27
CA GLY A 74 -16.34 -0.02 1.92
C GLY A 74 -15.53 0.89 1.00
N SER A 75 -16.05 2.07 0.64
CA SER A 75 -15.30 3.06 -0.15
C SER A 75 -14.07 3.54 0.62
N VAL A 76 -12.99 3.81 -0.10
CA VAL A 76 -11.76 4.38 0.44
C VAL A 76 -11.50 5.69 -0.30
N ASN A 77 -11.46 6.79 0.45
CA ASN A 77 -11.30 8.12 -0.13
C ASN A 77 -10.08 8.80 0.49
N ALA A 78 -9.16 9.31 -0.34
CA ALA A 78 -7.92 9.94 0.11
C ALA A 78 -8.15 11.37 0.62
N LEU A 79 -7.70 11.66 1.84
CA LEU A 79 -7.84 12.98 2.47
C LEU A 79 -6.58 13.81 2.26
N LYS A 80 -6.76 15.04 1.79
CA LYS A 80 -5.70 16.04 1.72
C LYS A 80 -5.80 16.99 2.91
N MET A 81 -4.94 16.77 3.91
CA MET A 81 -4.87 17.64 5.09
C MET A 81 -4.22 18.98 4.72
N THR A 82 -4.79 20.09 5.18
CA THR A 82 -4.27 21.45 4.89
C THR A 82 -3.19 21.92 5.87
N GLY A 83 -2.98 21.19 6.97
CA GLY A 83 -2.15 21.61 8.10
C GLY A 83 -2.82 22.60 9.05
N GLN A 84 -3.94 23.23 8.67
CA GLN A 84 -4.69 24.14 9.53
C GLN A 84 -5.41 23.39 10.66
N LYS A 85 -5.45 24.01 11.85
CA LYS A 85 -5.99 23.41 13.08
C LYS A 85 -6.89 24.39 13.81
N LEU A 86 -8.01 23.88 14.35
CA LEU A 86 -8.92 24.60 15.23
C LEU A 86 -9.25 23.70 16.43
N GLY A 87 -8.49 23.85 17.52
CA GLY A 87 -8.65 23.02 18.72
C GLY A 87 -8.46 21.52 18.46
N GLN A 88 -9.56 20.76 18.48
CA GLN A 88 -9.59 19.32 18.22
C GLN A 88 -9.76 18.96 16.74
N PHE A 89 -9.96 19.96 15.88
CA PHE A 89 -10.23 19.77 14.47
C PHE A 89 -9.02 20.13 13.62
N TYR A 90 -8.81 19.35 12.57
CA TYR A 90 -7.98 19.70 11.43
C TYR A 90 -8.89 20.03 10.24
N VAL A 91 -8.39 20.85 9.33
CA VAL A 91 -9.07 21.14 8.06
C VAL A 91 -8.47 20.28 6.95
N ALA A 92 -9.33 19.64 6.17
CA ALA A 92 -8.93 18.92 4.96
C ALA A 92 -9.71 19.46 3.75
N ASP A 93 -9.06 19.48 2.59
CA ASP A 93 -9.69 19.82 1.32
C ASP A 93 -10.63 18.68 0.90
N LEU A 94 -11.78 19.00 0.30
CA LEU A 94 -12.56 17.98 -0.40
C LEU A 94 -11.84 17.60 -1.70
N SER A 95 -11.39 16.36 -1.78
CA SER A 95 -10.93 15.73 -3.01
C SER A 95 -12.07 14.94 -3.68
N ASN A 96 -11.80 14.33 -4.83
CA ASN A 96 -12.75 13.43 -5.47
C ASN A 96 -12.99 12.21 -4.57
N GLY A 97 -14.23 12.04 -4.12
CA GLY A 97 -14.64 10.97 -3.21
C GLY A 97 -15.98 11.26 -2.57
N ASN A 98 -16.58 10.25 -1.94
CA ASN A 98 -17.80 10.41 -1.16
C ASN A 98 -17.47 10.38 0.34
N TYR A 99 -17.53 11.55 0.98
CA TYR A 99 -17.20 11.71 2.40
C TYR A 99 -18.47 11.83 3.23
N THR A 100 -18.61 10.98 4.24
CA THR A 100 -19.73 11.00 5.16
C THR A 100 -19.27 11.41 6.56
N VAL A 101 -20.14 12.13 7.26
CA VAL A 101 -19.91 12.46 8.68
C VAL A 101 -19.79 11.17 9.48
N ASN A 102 -18.81 11.13 10.38
CA ASN A 102 -18.36 9.99 11.18
C ASN A 102 -17.52 8.94 10.46
N ASP A 103 -17.18 9.11 9.18
CA ASP A 103 -16.24 8.19 8.53
C ASP A 103 -14.90 8.19 9.30
N PRO A 104 -14.36 7.00 9.66
CA PRO A 104 -13.07 6.89 10.30
C PRO A 104 -11.96 7.36 9.35
N VAL A 105 -10.98 8.07 9.90
CA VAL A 105 -9.80 8.56 9.17
C VAL A 105 -8.57 7.85 9.68
N PHE A 106 -7.88 7.19 8.75
CA PHE A 106 -6.65 6.46 8.96
C PHE A 106 -5.45 7.24 8.44
N MET A 107 -4.28 6.92 9.01
CA MET A 107 -2.98 7.43 8.62
C MET A 107 -2.05 6.26 8.35
N ARG A 108 -1.35 6.32 7.22
CA ARG A 108 -0.26 5.42 6.86
C ARG A 108 1.04 6.20 6.78
N ASP A 109 1.99 5.87 7.65
CA ASP A 109 3.34 6.47 7.64
C ASP A 109 4.17 5.87 6.50
N LEU A 110 4.72 6.71 5.62
CA LEU A 110 5.50 6.29 4.48
C LEU A 110 7.01 6.23 4.76
N ARG A 111 7.49 6.78 5.89
CA ARG A 111 8.93 6.88 6.19
C ARG A 111 9.61 5.52 6.41
N ASN A 112 8.82 4.48 6.69
CA ASN A 112 9.30 3.11 6.84
C ASN A 112 8.95 2.23 5.62
N SER A 113 8.48 2.84 4.52
CA SER A 113 8.16 2.15 3.28
C SER A 113 9.38 2.18 2.38
N SER A 114 10.23 1.16 2.45
CA SER A 114 11.44 0.95 1.63
C SER A 114 11.19 0.83 0.10
N GLU A 115 10.06 1.30 -0.41
CA GLU A 115 9.55 1.04 -1.77
C GLU A 115 9.04 2.30 -2.51
N VAL A 116 9.35 3.54 -2.07
CA VAL A 116 8.75 4.73 -2.72
C VAL A 116 9.64 5.44 -3.74
N ASP A 117 10.96 5.23 -3.79
CA ASP A 117 11.84 6.08 -4.65
C ASP A 117 12.74 5.37 -5.69
N ALA A 118 12.51 4.10 -6.01
CA ALA A 118 13.41 3.37 -6.93
C ALA A 118 13.01 3.39 -8.42
N ASN A 119 12.36 4.45 -8.94
CA ASN A 119 12.21 4.57 -10.41
C ASN A 119 12.10 6.00 -11.00
N GLU A 120 12.45 7.06 -10.27
CA GLU A 120 12.78 8.32 -10.92
C GLU A 120 14.27 8.60 -10.76
N THR A 121 14.97 8.65 -11.90
CA THR A 121 16.42 8.87 -12.08
C THR A 121 17.23 7.59 -12.29
N THR A 122 17.29 7.09 -13.54
CA THR A 122 18.53 6.73 -14.30
C THR A 122 18.17 6.18 -15.70
N THR A 123 17.38 6.92 -16.50
CA THR A 123 17.27 6.59 -17.95
C THR A 123 17.53 7.81 -18.85
N THR A 124 17.64 9.02 -18.29
CA THR A 124 17.82 10.26 -19.05
C THR A 124 19.27 10.75 -19.15
N LEU A 125 20.26 10.04 -18.56
CA LEU A 125 21.68 10.43 -18.63
C LEU A 125 22.59 9.46 -19.42
N LEU A 126 22.02 8.44 -20.08
CA LEU A 126 22.78 7.55 -20.98
C LEU A 126 22.41 7.69 -22.46
N LYS A 127 21.50 8.62 -22.81
CA LYS A 127 21.08 8.86 -24.21
C LYS A 127 21.41 10.25 -24.75
N SER A 128 22.50 10.84 -24.27
CA SER A 128 23.18 11.95 -24.96
C SER A 128 24.67 11.67 -25.02
N GLY A 129 25.02 10.60 -25.74
CA GLY A 129 26.31 10.55 -26.42
C GLY A 129 26.31 11.64 -27.49
N ILE A 130 26.80 12.82 -27.13
CA ILE A 130 27.22 13.84 -28.08
C ILE A 130 28.71 14.03 -27.80
N GLU A 131 29.48 13.38 -28.66
CA GLU A 131 30.92 13.54 -28.83
C GLU A 131 31.18 14.99 -29.25
N PHE A 132 31.69 15.80 -28.33
CA PHE A 132 32.24 17.11 -28.68
C PHE A 132 33.72 16.92 -29.02
N GLU A 133 33.96 16.80 -30.32
CA GLU A 133 35.27 16.96 -30.94
C GLU A 133 35.77 18.39 -30.67
N ILE A 134 36.72 18.53 -29.76
CA ILE A 134 37.40 19.81 -29.51
C ILE A 134 38.47 19.98 -30.60
N ASN A 135 38.19 20.90 -31.52
CA ASN A 135 39.10 21.32 -32.57
C ASN A 135 39.79 22.60 -32.10
N GLU A 136 41.05 22.53 -31.68
CA GLU A 136 41.93 23.71 -31.56
C GLU A 136 43.34 23.36 -32.07
N ASN A 137 43.60 23.86 -33.29
CA ASN A 137 44.85 24.38 -33.87
C ASN A 137 46.22 23.89 -33.35
#